data_AF-A0A9N9CCU5-F1
#
_entry.id   AF-A0A9N9CCU5-F1
#
_cell.length_a   1.000
_cell.length_b   1.000
_cell.length_c   1.000
_cell.angle_alpha   90.00
_cell.angle_beta   90.00
_cell.angle_gamma   90.00
#
_symmetry.space_group_name_H-M   'P 1'
#
loop_
_entity.id
_entity.type
_entity.pdbx_description
1 polymer ?
#
loop_
_entity_poly.entity_id
_entity_poly.type
_entity_poly.pdbx_seq_one_letter_code
_entity_poly.pdbx_strand_id
1 'polypeptide(L)'
;MEILGEGPIIEYRPPFLNGLELDAFFKKHRIALEVQGAQHRLHNTGWYKDVKKLEEIVNRDRLKRCMCQDNGIFLLEVSKIFNL
;
A
#
# COMPACT_ATOMS: atom_id res chain seq x y z
N MET A 1 -21.77 8.53 -7.68
CA MET A 1 -20.60 8.07 -8.46
C MET A 1 -20.20 6.72 -7.88
N GLU A 2 -20.85 5.65 -8.33
CA GLU A 2 -20.70 4.30 -7.77
C GLU A 2 -19.86 3.46 -8.73
N ILE A 3 -18.61 3.89 -8.99
CA ILE A 3 -17.73 3.30 -10.03
C ILE A 3 -17.55 1.79 -9.85
N LEU A 4 -17.56 1.33 -8.60
CA LEU A 4 -17.37 -0.08 -8.25
C LEU A 4 -18.63 -0.74 -7.66
N GLY A 5 -19.75 -0.02 -7.48
CA GLY A 5 -20.96 -0.61 -6.90
C GLY A 5 -20.78 -1.22 -5.49
N GLU A 6 -19.70 -0.85 -4.79
CA GLU A 6 -19.42 -1.21 -3.39
C GLU A 6 -18.59 -0.09 -2.74
N GLY A 7 -18.74 0.05 -1.42
CA GLY A 7 -17.84 0.87 -0.61
C GLY A 7 -16.57 0.09 -0.21
N PRO A 8 -15.42 0.76 -0.04
CA PRO A 8 -14.22 0.10 0.46
C PRO A 8 -14.31 -0.20 1.96
N ILE A 9 -13.62 -1.24 2.39
CA ILE A 9 -13.21 -1.42 3.78
C ILE A 9 -11.94 -0.58 3.98
N ILE A 10 -12.00 0.44 4.83
CA ILE A 10 -10.88 1.32 5.17
C ILE A 10 -10.02 0.67 6.25
N GLU A 11 -8.70 0.87 6.20
CA GLU A 11 -7.74 0.35 7.19
C GLU A 11 -7.89 -1.18 7.37
N TYR A 12 -7.92 -1.89 6.25
CA TYR A 12 -8.20 -3.32 6.21
C TYR A 12 -6.99 -4.14 6.64
N ARG A 13 -7.14 -4.91 7.72
CA ARG A 13 -6.11 -5.81 8.30
C ARG A 13 -6.51 -7.29 8.16
N PRO A 14 -6.41 -7.88 6.96
CA PRO A 14 -6.71 -9.29 6.77
C PRO A 14 -5.71 -10.19 7.50
N PRO A 15 -6.14 -11.36 8.03
CA PRO A 15 -5.24 -12.30 8.70
C PRO A 15 -4.02 -12.73 7.87
N PHE A 16 -4.18 -12.88 6.55
CA PHE A 16 -3.10 -13.30 5.65
C PHE A 16 -1.97 -12.27 5.50
N LEU A 17 -2.19 -11.01 5.93
CA LEU A 17 -1.18 -9.96 5.90
C LEU A 17 -0.29 -9.93 7.15
N ASN A 18 -0.44 -10.90 8.07
CA ASN A 18 0.44 -11.05 9.24
C ASN A 18 0.59 -9.76 10.07
N GLY A 19 -0.51 -9.03 10.26
CA GLY A 19 -0.55 -7.77 11.01
C GLY A 19 -0.30 -6.51 10.17
N LEU A 20 0.01 -6.64 8.88
CA LEU A 20 0.04 -5.51 7.94
C LEU A 20 -1.38 -5.05 7.57
N GLU A 21 -1.47 -3.80 7.12
CA GLU A 21 -2.72 -3.13 6.76
C GLU A 21 -2.70 -2.70 5.28
N LEU A 22 -3.90 -2.62 4.70
CA LEU A 22 -4.22 -1.98 3.43
C LEU A 22 -5.08 -0.74 3.68
N ASP A 23 -4.79 0.38 3.04
CA ASP A 23 -5.55 1.63 3.26
C ASP A 23 -7.02 1.49 2.88
N ALA A 24 -7.31 0.81 1.76
CA ALA A 24 -8.67 0.50 1.34
C ALA A 24 -8.76 -0.83 0.59
N PHE A 25 -9.86 -1.56 0.78
CA PHE A 25 -10.11 -2.83 0.10
C PHE A 25 -11.55 -2.96 -0.42
N PHE A 26 -11.67 -3.26 -1.71
CA PHE A 26 -12.92 -3.51 -2.43
C PHE A 26 -13.11 -5.02 -2.56
N LYS A 27 -13.95 -5.59 -1.69
CA LYS A 27 -14.05 -7.04 -1.50
C LYS A 27 -14.57 -7.76 -2.74
N LYS A 28 -15.60 -7.23 -3.39
CA LYS A 28 -16.23 -7.84 -4.58
C LYS A 28 -15.26 -7.85 -5.76
N HIS A 29 -14.49 -6.77 -5.93
CA HIS A 29 -13.54 -6.64 -7.04
C HIS A 29 -12.17 -7.22 -6.74
N ARG A 30 -11.91 -7.54 -5.47
CA ARG A 30 -10.61 -8.05 -4.99
C ARG A 30 -9.48 -7.06 -5.30
N ILE A 31 -9.79 -5.78 -5.15
CA ILE A 31 -8.85 -4.67 -5.37
C ILE A 31 -8.47 -4.07 -4.02
N ALA A 32 -7.18 -3.92 -3.78
CA ALA A 32 -6.63 -3.19 -2.65
C ALA A 32 -6.00 -1.88 -3.13
N LEU A 33 -6.06 -0.84 -2.31
CA LEU A 33 -5.43 0.45 -2.56
C LEU A 33 -4.42 0.73 -1.44
N GLU A 34 -3.24 1.22 -1.82
CA GLU A 34 -2.20 1.72 -0.93
C GLU A 34 -1.74 3.09 -1.38
N VAL A 35 -1.82 4.08 -0.50
CA VAL A 35 -1.43 5.46 -0.76
C VAL A 35 -0.04 5.70 -0.19
N GLN A 36 0.95 5.68 -1.07
CA GLN A 36 2.34 5.88 -0.68
C GLN A 36 2.66 7.36 -0.46
N GLY A 37 3.20 7.67 0.72
CA GLY A 37 3.70 8.99 1.05
C GLY A 37 5.01 9.35 0.32
N ALA A 38 5.38 10.63 0.41
CA ALA A 38 6.65 11.19 -0.06
C ALA A 38 7.90 10.39 0.32
N GLN A 39 7.84 9.76 1.50
CA GLN A 39 8.87 8.94 2.10
C GLN A 39 9.28 7.73 1.23
N HIS A 40 8.42 7.24 0.33
CA HIS A 40 8.78 6.14 -0.59
C HIS A 40 9.57 6.60 -1.82
N ARG A 41 9.58 7.90 -2.15
CA ARG A 41 10.23 8.41 -3.37
C ARG A 41 11.51 9.18 -3.14
N LEU A 42 11.67 9.85 -2.00
CA LEU A 42 12.76 10.79 -1.82
C LEU A 42 13.92 10.14 -1.06
N HIS A 43 14.83 9.54 -1.82
CA HIS A 43 16.16 9.12 -1.36
C HIS A 43 17.02 10.27 -0.82
N ASN A 44 16.66 11.54 -1.05
CA ASN A 44 17.60 12.67 -0.92
C ASN A 44 17.05 13.96 -0.31
N THR A 45 15.85 13.96 0.30
CA THR A 45 15.28 15.19 0.93
C THR A 45 15.48 15.27 2.45
N GLY A 46 16.39 14.47 3.01
CA GLY A 46 16.71 14.52 4.45
C GLY A 46 15.73 13.76 5.36
N TRP A 47 14.73 13.07 4.81
CA TRP A 47 13.78 12.24 5.59
C TRP A 47 14.39 10.90 6.03
N TYR A 48 15.22 10.28 5.18
CA TYR A 48 16.02 9.12 5.55
C TYR A 48 17.49 9.50 5.59
N LYS A 49 18.05 9.62 6.79
CA LYS A 49 19.50 9.62 7.01
C LYS A 49 20.09 8.19 7.00
N ASP A 50 19.23 7.18 6.97
CA ASP A 50 19.58 5.78 7.20
C ASP A 50 19.01 4.88 6.09
N VAL A 51 19.91 4.27 5.32
CA VAL A 51 19.61 3.35 4.22
C VAL A 51 18.83 2.13 4.69
N LYS A 52 19.04 1.66 5.93
CA LYS A 52 18.35 0.48 6.46
C LYS A 52 16.84 0.68 6.57
N LYS A 53 16.41 1.85 7.03
CA LYS A 53 14.98 2.17 7.14
C LYS A 53 14.29 2.20 5.77
N LEU A 54 15.02 2.61 4.74
CA LEU A 54 14.50 2.58 3.38
C LEU A 54 14.37 1.14 2.89
N GLU A 55 15.38 0.30 3.09
CA GLU A 55 15.32 -1.13 2.76
C GLU A 55 14.17 -1.84 3.48
N GLU A 56 13.94 -1.54 4.77
CA GLU A 56 12.82 -2.07 5.54
C GLU A 56 11.46 -1.72 4.91
N ILE A 57 11.30 -0.48 4.45
CA ILE A 57 10.07 -0.03 3.79
C ILE A 57 9.88 -0.73 2.45
N VAL A 58 10.93 -0.78 1.61
CA VAL A 58 10.89 -1.45 0.31
C VAL A 58 10.56 -2.93 0.48
N ASN A 59 11.18 -3.60 1.46
CA ASN A 59 10.91 -5.00 1.77
C ASN A 59 9.49 -5.21 2.27
N ARG A 60 8.98 -4.32 3.13
CA ARG A 60 7.60 -4.38 3.63
C ARG A 60 6.58 -4.22 2.50
N ASP A 61 6.79 -3.27 1.59
CA ASP A 61 5.91 -3.04 0.45
C ASP A 61 5.93 -4.23 -0.51
N ARG A 62 7.11 -4.79 -0.78
CA ARG A 62 7.26 -6.02 -1.58
C ARG A 62 6.51 -7.19 -0.94
N LEU A 63 6.61 -7.34 0.38
CA LEU A 63 5.93 -8.41 1.12
C LEU A 63 4.40 -8.28 1.00
N LYS A 64 3.85 -7.07 1.19
CA LYS A 64 2.40 -6.82 0.99
C LYS A 64 1.98 -7.21 -0.43
N ARG A 65 2.76 -6.83 -1.44
CA ARG A 65 2.45 -7.12 -2.86
C ARG A 65 2.42 -8.63 -3.12
N CYS A 66 3.43 -9.37 -2.65
CA CYS A 66 3.46 -10.83 -2.78
C CYS A 66 2.26 -11.47 -2.08
N MET A 67 1.98 -11.10 -0.82
CA MET A 67 0.83 -11.62 -0.08
C MET A 67 -0.52 -11.32 -0.77
N CYS A 68 -0.68 -10.13 -1.36
CA CYS A 68 -1.87 -9.80 -2.14
C CYS A 68 -1.97 -10.68 -3.40
N GLN A 69 -0.88 -10.84 -4.14
CA GLN A 69 -0.83 -11.68 -5.34
C GLN A 69 -1.16 -13.14 -5.04
N ASP A 70 -0.55 -13.72 -4.01
CA ASP A 70 -0.79 -15.08 -3.54
C ASP A 70 -2.25 -15.29 -3.12
N ASN A 71 -2.88 -14.22 -2.60
CA ASN A 71 -4.28 -14.21 -2.22
C ASN A 71 -5.19 -13.70 -3.34
N GLY A 72 -4.75 -13.60 -4.59
CA GLY A 72 -5.59 -13.19 -5.74
C GLY A 72 -6.21 -11.80 -5.61
N ILE A 73 -5.49 -10.86 -4.98
CA ILE A 73 -5.87 -9.47 -4.78
C ILE A 73 -5.01 -8.59 -5.69
N PHE A 74 -5.68 -7.72 -6.44
CA PHE A 74 -5.03 -6.73 -7.27
C PHE A 74 -4.69 -5.49 -6.44
N LEU A 75 -3.41 -5.29 -6.14
CA LEU A 75 -2.94 -4.17 -5.34
C LEU A 75 -2.60 -2.97 -6.24
N LEU A 76 -3.29 -1.85 -6.02
CA LEU A 76 -3.03 -0.56 -6.65
C LEU A 76 -2.27 0.35 -5.69
N GLU A 77 -1.04 0.71 -6.05
CA GLU A 77 -0.24 1.66 -5.28
C GLU A 77 -0.29 3.04 -5.93
N VAL A 78 -0.77 4.03 -5.17
CA VAL A 78 -0.91 5.41 -5.61
C VAL A 78 0.06 6.27 -4.82
N SER A 79 1.09 6.77 -5.50
CA SER A 79 2.06 7.64 -4.85
C SER A 79 1.53 9.09 -4.81
N LYS A 80 1.47 9.72 -3.63
CA LYS A 80 1.14 11.15 -3.49
C LYS A 80 2.18 12.00 -4.20
N ILE A 81 1.85 12.53 -5.37
CA ILE A 81 2.68 13.53 -6.06
C ILE A 81 2.46 14.82 -5.28
N PHE A 82 3.51 15.40 -4.71
CA PHE A 82 3.41 16.73 -4.12
C PHE A 82 2.90 17.68 -5.21
N ASN A 83 1.71 18.25 -5.02
CA ASN A 83 1.50 19.60 -5.52
C ASN A 83 2.21 20.50 -4.51
N LEU A 84 3.20 21.25 -5.02
CA LEU A 84 3.80 22.41 -4.35
C LEU A 84 2.70 23.37 -3.86
#